data_AF-A0A3D5VIJ1-F1
#
_entry.id   AF-A0A3D5VIJ1-F1
#
_cell.length_a   1.000
_cell.length_b   1.000
_cell.length_c   1.000
_cell.angle_alpha   90.00
_cell.angle_beta   90.00
_cell.angle_gamma   90.00
#
_symmetry.space_group_name_H-M   'P 1'
#
loop_
_entity.id
_entity.type
_entity.pdbx_description
1 polymer ?
#
loop_
_entity_poly.entity_id
_entity_poly.type
_entity_poly.pdbx_seq_one_letter_code
_entity_poly.pdbx_strand_id
1 'polypeptide(L)'
;MVRAKAGLLASLVICSIVLSVLIIFGQPVPNSGGRGTGPWFGPKPGLHEISLPGRIYICSPNQGAILIETLSQTYSDLVLTLGQMEYGSEKGGDVWVTGEYTSDSITPGVLFRYDYQISRGLLANWLTMFYETDFPFASIDSVFVPLDGGPVKFINSATGVLWQLQADLPLSVFQQAAAEPRNPAAYPMAVMGQGETYSVAAGIFDLVEAQEIAVPACQLEEVRIEDIIHSFFLNPSIILEADGTETYTDGFGALRIFPSGALEYTSGRQGQGAVFWDQPQLMQATIDFLVAHGGWPGNMLPVYLSNRP
;
A
#
# COMPACT_ATOMS: atom_id res chain seq x y z
N MET A 1 32.95 -12.41 -59.61
CA MET A 1 31.65 -12.04 -58.97
C MET A 1 30.94 -13.22 -58.32
N VAL A 2 30.78 -14.37 -58.99
CA VAL A 2 30.05 -15.55 -58.45
C VAL A 2 30.69 -16.13 -57.16
N ARG A 3 32.02 -16.22 -57.10
CA ARG A 3 32.75 -16.72 -55.91
C ARG A 3 32.58 -15.84 -54.67
N ALA A 4 32.50 -14.52 -54.85
CA ALA A 4 32.28 -13.58 -53.74
C ALA A 4 30.86 -13.68 -53.17
N LYS A 5 29.86 -13.85 -54.05
CA LYS A 5 28.46 -14.09 -53.65
C LYS A 5 28.30 -15.42 -52.92
N ALA A 6 29.00 -16.47 -53.37
CA ALA A 6 28.99 -17.77 -52.70
C ALA A 6 29.64 -17.71 -51.30
N GLY A 7 30.75 -16.96 -51.15
CA GLY A 7 31.38 -16.76 -49.85
C GLY A 7 30.49 -16.00 -48.86
N LEU A 8 29.81 -14.95 -49.33
CA LEU A 8 28.84 -14.20 -48.52
C LEU A 8 27.64 -15.06 -48.11
N LEU A 9 27.11 -15.88 -49.02
CA LEU A 9 25.99 -16.77 -48.72
C LEU A 9 26.40 -17.82 -47.68
N ALA A 10 27.59 -18.40 -47.80
CA ALA A 10 28.11 -19.37 -46.84
C ALA A 10 28.30 -18.73 -45.45
N SER A 11 28.82 -17.50 -45.39
CA SER A 11 28.95 -16.76 -44.13
C SER A 11 27.59 -16.51 -43.46
N LEU A 12 26.57 -16.19 -44.25
CA LEU A 12 25.23 -15.88 -43.75
C LEU A 12 24.54 -17.14 -43.21
N VAL A 13 24.71 -18.27 -43.89
CA VAL A 13 24.22 -19.58 -43.42
C VAL A 13 24.93 -20.01 -42.13
N ILE A 14 26.25 -19.82 -42.03
CA ILE A 14 27.00 -20.14 -40.81
C ILE A 14 26.55 -19.26 -39.64
N CYS A 15 26.40 -17.95 -39.84
CA CYS A 15 25.86 -17.06 -38.81
C CYS A 15 24.45 -17.47 -38.36
N SER A 16 23.58 -17.86 -39.30
CA SER A 16 22.21 -18.32 -38.99
C SER A 16 22.21 -19.62 -38.16
N ILE A 17 23.10 -20.56 -38.47
CA ILE A 17 23.24 -21.82 -37.71
C ILE A 17 23.77 -21.53 -36.31
N VAL A 18 24.81 -20.69 -36.17
CA VAL A 18 25.38 -20.32 -34.87
C VAL A 18 24.33 -19.61 -34.00
N LEU A 19 23.57 -18.67 -34.57
CA LEU A 19 22.50 -18.00 -33.84
C LEU A 19 21.42 -18.98 -33.37
N SER A 20 21.02 -19.92 -34.23
CA SER A 20 20.01 -20.93 -33.92
C SER A 20 20.50 -21.88 -32.81
N VAL A 21 21.78 -22.26 -32.82
CA VAL A 21 22.39 -23.08 -31.77
C VAL A 21 22.45 -22.33 -30.45
N LEU A 22 22.80 -21.03 -30.45
CA LEU A 22 22.81 -20.21 -29.24
C LEU A 22 21.40 -20.04 -28.64
N ILE A 23 20.37 -19.94 -29.49
CA ILE A 23 18.96 -19.85 -29.07
C ILE A 23 18.47 -21.20 -28.51
N ILE A 24 18.77 -22.31 -29.20
CA ILE A 24 18.27 -23.65 -28.83
C ILE A 24 18.94 -24.19 -27.57
N PHE A 25 20.26 -24.01 -27.44
CA PHE A 25 21.01 -24.63 -26.35
C PHE A 25 21.16 -23.73 -25.13
N GLY A 26 20.87 -22.43 -25.25
CA GLY A 26 21.05 -21.46 -24.17
C GLY A 26 22.52 -21.34 -23.75
N GLN A 27 22.94 -20.17 -23.29
CA GLN A 27 24.16 -20.11 -22.49
C GLN A 27 23.88 -20.92 -21.21
N PRO A 28 24.76 -21.84 -20.77
CA PRO A 28 24.62 -22.44 -19.45
C PRO A 28 24.61 -21.30 -18.44
N VAL A 29 23.54 -21.25 -17.64
CA VAL A 29 23.37 -20.26 -16.57
C VAL A 29 24.67 -20.26 -15.76
N PRO A 30 25.37 -19.12 -15.63
CA PRO A 30 26.52 -19.03 -14.75
C PRO A 30 26.06 -19.51 -13.38
N ASN A 31 26.75 -20.53 -12.86
CA ASN A 31 26.42 -21.12 -11.58
C ASN A 31 26.52 -20.02 -10.52
N SER A 32 25.39 -19.44 -10.12
CA SER A 32 25.31 -18.43 -9.08
C SER A 32 25.60 -19.16 -7.77
N GLY A 33 26.90 -19.29 -7.48
CA GLY A 33 27.40 -19.80 -6.21
C GLY A 33 26.68 -19.09 -5.07
N GLY A 34 26.23 -19.88 -4.09
CA GLY A 34 25.29 -19.48 -3.06
C GLY A 34 25.59 -18.12 -2.43
N ARG A 35 24.88 -17.09 -2.89
CA ARG A 35 24.64 -15.87 -2.12
C ARG A 35 23.32 -16.09 -1.41
N GLY A 36 23.35 -15.89 -0.09
CA GLY A 36 22.30 -16.30 0.85
C GLY A 36 20.89 -16.07 0.34
N THR A 37 20.12 -17.16 0.30
CA THR A 37 18.68 -17.21 0.00
C THR A 37 17.87 -16.68 1.18
N GLY A 38 18.20 -15.49 1.67
CA GLY A 38 17.31 -14.71 2.52
C GLY A 38 16.41 -13.87 1.60
N PRO A 39 15.11 -13.72 1.89
CA PRO A 39 14.31 -12.73 1.20
C PRO A 39 15.01 -11.39 1.35
N TRP A 40 15.22 -10.74 0.21
CA TRP A 40 15.97 -9.51 0.06
C TRP A 40 15.25 -8.31 0.70
N PHE A 41 13.97 -8.50 0.99
CA PHE A 41 12.98 -7.51 1.37
C PHE A 41 12.01 -8.14 2.38
N GLY A 42 11.26 -7.29 3.11
CA GLY A 42 10.35 -7.69 4.19
C GLY A 42 9.31 -8.75 3.79
N PRO A 43 8.63 -9.34 4.76
CA PRO A 43 7.63 -10.37 4.51
C PRO A 43 6.52 -9.84 3.61
N LYS A 44 5.97 -10.74 2.77
CA LYS A 44 4.82 -10.44 1.91
C LYS A 44 3.66 -9.96 2.78
N PRO A 45 3.17 -8.72 2.61
CA PRO A 45 2.04 -8.25 3.37
C PRO A 45 0.76 -8.99 2.95
N GLY A 46 -0.14 -9.18 3.90
CA GLY A 46 -1.51 -9.63 3.64
C GLY A 46 -2.38 -8.49 3.12
N LEU A 47 -3.51 -8.83 2.47
CA LEU A 47 -4.52 -7.85 2.08
C LEU A 47 -5.04 -7.05 3.27
N HIS A 48 -5.13 -7.66 4.45
CA HIS A 48 -5.57 -6.98 5.67
C HIS A 48 -4.62 -5.84 6.07
N GLU A 49 -3.29 -6.02 5.94
CA GLU A 49 -2.28 -5.02 6.35
C GLU A 49 -2.28 -3.78 5.44
N ILE A 50 -2.56 -3.94 4.16
CA ILE A 50 -2.67 -2.81 3.22
C ILE A 50 -4.06 -2.16 3.23
N SER A 51 -5.02 -2.81 3.89
CA SER A 51 -6.38 -2.32 4.11
C SER A 51 -6.51 -1.52 5.41
N LEU A 52 -5.41 -1.28 6.13
CA LEU A 52 -5.37 -0.46 7.35
C LEU A 52 -5.68 1.03 7.05
N PRO A 53 -6.49 1.75 7.88
CA PRO A 53 -6.67 3.18 7.74
C PRO A 53 -5.35 3.88 8.00
N GLY A 54 -4.91 4.72 7.06
CA GLY A 54 -3.64 5.44 7.17
C GLY A 54 -3.62 6.45 8.31
N ARG A 55 -4.78 6.96 8.74
CA ARG A 55 -4.89 8.01 9.77
C ARG A 55 -6.05 7.74 10.71
N ILE A 56 -5.83 7.99 12.00
CA ILE A 56 -6.87 7.89 13.02
C ILE A 56 -6.94 9.21 13.76
N TYR A 57 -8.14 9.76 13.90
CA TYR A 57 -8.39 11.00 14.61
C TYR A 57 -9.33 10.78 15.78
N ILE A 58 -9.04 11.38 16.92
CA ILE A 58 -9.99 11.53 18.02
C ILE A 58 -10.67 12.88 17.84
N CYS A 59 -11.97 12.85 17.55
CA CYS A 59 -12.79 14.04 17.37
C CYS A 59 -13.43 14.42 18.71
N SER A 60 -13.23 15.66 19.15
CA SER A 60 -13.84 16.21 20.36
C SER A 60 -14.54 17.53 20.05
N PRO A 61 -15.76 17.79 20.58
CA PRO A 61 -16.53 19.01 20.28
C PRO A 61 -15.80 20.31 20.63
N ASN A 62 -14.93 20.25 21.64
CA ASN A 62 -14.31 21.45 22.23
C ASN A 62 -12.80 21.56 21.95
N GLN A 63 -12.17 20.53 21.40
CA GLN A 63 -10.70 20.44 21.25
C GLN A 63 -10.24 20.19 19.81
N GLY A 64 -11.18 20.18 18.84
CA GLY A 64 -10.86 19.82 17.46
C GLY A 64 -10.59 18.32 17.30
N ALA A 65 -9.85 17.95 16.26
CA ALA A 65 -9.46 16.58 15.98
C ALA A 65 -7.98 16.37 16.35
N ILE A 66 -7.69 15.34 17.14
CA ILE A 66 -6.33 14.95 17.52
C ILE A 66 -5.89 13.77 16.67
N LEU A 67 -4.79 13.91 15.92
CA LEU A 67 -4.20 12.81 15.16
C LEU A 67 -3.49 11.82 16.11
N ILE A 68 -3.83 10.54 15.99
CA ILE A 68 -3.10 9.44 16.62
C ILE A 68 -1.90 9.08 15.76
N GLU A 69 -0.72 8.97 16.37
CA GLU A 69 0.50 8.57 15.68
C GLU A 69 0.38 7.13 15.17
N THR A 70 0.60 6.92 13.87
CA THR A 70 0.49 5.60 13.20
C THR A 70 1.39 4.52 13.80
N LEU A 71 2.50 4.91 14.45
CA LEU A 71 3.46 4.00 15.08
C LEU A 71 3.24 3.81 16.60
N SER A 72 2.13 4.33 17.14
CA SER A 72 1.81 4.20 18.57
C SER A 72 1.10 2.88 18.89
N GLN A 73 1.19 2.46 20.16
CA GLN A 73 0.37 1.34 20.66
C GLN A 73 -1.12 1.66 20.55
N THR A 74 -1.51 2.92 20.77
CA THR A 74 -2.89 3.40 20.64
C THR A 74 -3.45 3.17 19.24
N TYR A 75 -2.66 3.41 18.19
CA TYR A 75 -3.06 3.09 16.81
C TYR A 75 -3.35 1.60 16.66
N SER A 76 -2.42 0.75 17.11
CA SER A 76 -2.56 -0.72 17.04
C SER A 76 -3.78 -1.22 17.79
N ASP A 77 -4.02 -0.72 19.00
CA ASP A 77 -5.16 -1.12 19.83
C ASP A 77 -6.50 -0.71 19.20
N LEU A 78 -6.58 0.51 18.63
CA LEU A 78 -7.78 0.99 17.95
C LEU A 78 -8.08 0.19 16.68
N VAL A 79 -7.06 -0.12 15.88
CA VAL A 79 -7.14 -0.95 14.68
C VAL A 79 -7.61 -2.36 15.05
N LEU A 80 -6.96 -3.02 16.01
CA LEU A 80 -7.33 -4.36 16.45
C LEU A 80 -8.75 -4.40 16.99
N THR A 81 -9.14 -3.41 17.79
CA THR A 81 -10.49 -3.31 18.35
C THR A 81 -11.53 -3.11 17.26
N LEU A 82 -11.28 -2.25 16.27
CA LEU A 82 -12.18 -2.09 15.12
C LEU A 82 -12.33 -3.40 14.32
N GLY A 83 -11.27 -4.21 14.23
CA GLY A 83 -11.32 -5.53 13.58
C GLY A 83 -12.15 -6.58 14.27
N GLN A 84 -12.44 -6.39 15.56
CA GLN A 84 -13.29 -7.26 16.37
C GLN A 84 -14.77 -6.84 16.32
N MET A 85 -15.13 -5.94 15.42
CA MET A 85 -16.51 -5.49 15.25
C MET A 85 -17.41 -6.68 14.89
N GLU A 86 -18.54 -6.78 15.58
CA GLU A 86 -19.58 -7.79 15.33
C GLU A 86 -20.95 -7.12 15.12
N TYR A 87 -21.90 -7.87 14.56
CA TYR A 87 -23.29 -7.42 14.47
C TYR A 87 -23.91 -7.25 15.85
N GLY A 88 -24.63 -6.14 16.06
CA GLY A 88 -25.31 -5.86 17.32
C GLY A 88 -26.39 -6.90 17.67
N SER A 89 -26.16 -7.68 18.72
CA SER A 89 -26.99 -8.84 19.08
C SER A 89 -28.42 -8.50 19.55
N GLU A 90 -28.71 -7.26 19.94
CA GLU A 90 -29.99 -6.90 20.59
C GLU A 90 -30.85 -5.84 19.86
N LYS A 91 -30.37 -5.23 18.76
CA LYS A 91 -31.04 -4.06 18.12
C LYS A 91 -31.08 -4.08 16.59
N GLY A 92 -31.30 -5.23 15.97
CA GLY A 92 -31.33 -5.35 14.51
C GLY A 92 -29.94 -5.15 13.91
N GLY A 93 -28.96 -5.87 14.46
CA GLY A 93 -27.53 -5.69 14.21
C GLY A 93 -27.10 -5.75 12.75
N ASP A 94 -27.90 -6.33 11.86
CA ASP A 94 -27.67 -6.42 10.42
C ASP A 94 -28.30 -5.27 9.60
N VAL A 95 -29.05 -4.37 10.25
CA VAL A 95 -29.79 -3.31 9.56
C VAL A 95 -28.93 -2.07 9.36
N TRP A 96 -28.61 -1.80 8.11
CA TRP A 96 -27.93 -0.58 7.68
C TRP A 96 -28.91 0.59 7.50
N VAL A 97 -28.57 1.74 8.06
CA VAL A 97 -29.33 2.99 7.88
C VAL A 97 -28.52 3.98 7.07
N THR A 98 -29.03 4.38 5.91
CA THR A 98 -28.39 5.40 5.06
C THR A 98 -28.72 6.81 5.56
N GLY A 99 -27.75 7.71 5.48
CA GLY A 99 -27.92 9.13 5.79
C GLY A 99 -26.95 10.00 4.99
N GLU A 100 -27.00 11.30 5.26
CA GLU A 100 -26.09 12.29 4.68
C GLU A 100 -24.99 12.64 5.69
N TYR A 101 -23.77 12.79 5.19
CA TYR A 101 -22.61 13.21 5.96
C TYR A 101 -22.37 14.71 5.76
N THR A 102 -22.47 15.45 6.86
CA THR A 102 -22.04 16.85 6.95
C THR A 102 -20.92 16.98 7.99
N SER A 103 -20.12 18.04 7.92
CA SER A 103 -19.09 18.33 8.94
C SER A 103 -19.64 18.35 10.37
N ASP A 104 -20.90 18.74 10.53
CA ASP A 104 -21.60 18.86 11.81
C ASP A 104 -22.11 17.51 12.32
N SER A 105 -21.99 16.45 11.51
CA SER A 105 -22.42 15.08 11.85
C SER A 105 -21.43 14.34 12.74
N ILE A 106 -20.27 14.95 13.04
CA ILE A 106 -19.23 14.37 13.90
C ILE A 106 -19.50 14.72 15.36
N THR A 107 -19.94 13.71 16.11
CA THR A 107 -20.03 13.72 17.57
C THR A 107 -18.64 13.44 18.18
N PRO A 108 -18.45 13.50 19.52
CA PRO A 108 -17.24 12.94 20.12
C PRO A 108 -17.05 11.48 19.69
N GLY A 109 -15.90 11.15 19.12
CA GLY A 109 -15.70 9.88 18.43
C GLY A 109 -14.28 9.64 17.96
N VAL A 110 -14.05 8.45 17.40
CA VAL A 110 -12.81 8.08 16.74
C VAL A 110 -13.08 7.90 15.24
N LEU A 111 -12.38 8.68 14.41
CA LEU A 111 -12.47 8.65 12.96
C LEU A 111 -11.25 7.92 12.38
N PHE A 112 -11.50 6.78 11.76
CA PHE A 112 -10.55 6.03 10.96
C PHE A 112 -10.66 6.52 9.51
N ARG A 113 -9.58 7.04 8.94
CA ARG A 113 -9.54 7.59 7.59
C ARG A 113 -8.55 6.81 6.73
N TYR A 114 -9.01 6.41 5.55
CA TYR A 114 -8.18 5.78 4.53
C TYR A 114 -7.59 6.84 3.60
N ASP A 115 -6.37 6.62 3.11
CA ASP A 115 -5.73 7.53 2.16
C ASP A 115 -6.32 7.43 0.74
N TYR A 116 -7.15 6.41 0.49
CA TYR A 116 -7.86 6.16 -0.75
C TYR A 116 -9.22 5.52 -0.46
N GLN A 117 -10.13 5.50 -1.45
CA GLN A 117 -11.41 4.80 -1.29
C GLN A 117 -11.19 3.29 -1.17
N ILE A 118 -11.55 2.73 -0.02
CA ILE A 118 -11.49 1.31 0.24
C ILE A 118 -12.82 0.65 -0.16
N SER A 119 -12.74 -0.39 -0.99
CA SER A 119 -13.90 -1.15 -1.42
C SER A 119 -14.42 -2.06 -0.30
N ARG A 120 -15.70 -2.41 -0.36
CA ARG A 120 -16.29 -3.44 0.51
C ARG A 120 -15.54 -4.77 0.47
N GLY A 121 -14.94 -5.13 -0.67
CA GLY A 121 -14.15 -6.34 -0.81
C GLY A 121 -12.87 -6.31 0.03
N LEU A 122 -12.15 -5.18 0.04
CA LEU A 122 -10.98 -5.02 0.91
C LEU A 122 -11.37 -4.92 2.38
N LEU A 123 -12.46 -4.24 2.72
CA LEU A 123 -12.95 -4.17 4.11
C LEU A 123 -13.27 -5.55 4.69
N ALA A 124 -13.92 -6.42 3.91
CA ALA A 124 -14.22 -7.79 4.33
C ALA A 124 -12.97 -8.67 4.58
N ASN A 125 -11.80 -8.30 4.03
CA ASN A 125 -10.55 -9.03 4.29
C ASN A 125 -9.99 -8.77 5.70
N TRP A 126 -10.33 -7.62 6.29
CA TRP A 126 -9.99 -7.31 7.66
C TRP A 126 -11.13 -7.61 8.60
N LEU A 127 -12.32 -7.04 8.33
CA LEU A 127 -13.50 -7.12 9.19
C LEU A 127 -14.09 -8.52 9.06
N THR A 128 -13.40 -9.52 9.62
CA THR A 128 -13.58 -10.95 9.32
C THR A 128 -14.96 -11.50 9.71
N MET A 129 -15.71 -10.76 10.53
CA MET A 129 -17.09 -11.08 10.91
C MET A 129 -18.12 -10.64 9.86
N PHE A 130 -17.71 -9.94 8.80
CA PHE A 130 -18.54 -9.43 7.72
C PHE A 130 -18.16 -10.06 6.37
N TYR A 131 -19.17 -10.36 5.56
CA TYR A 131 -19.01 -10.72 4.16
C TYR A 131 -19.09 -9.48 3.27
N GLU A 132 -18.53 -9.55 2.05
CA GLU A 132 -18.65 -8.44 1.09
C GLU A 132 -20.12 -8.05 0.84
N THR A 133 -21.02 -9.03 0.76
CA THR A 133 -22.45 -8.83 0.52
C THR A 133 -23.17 -8.05 1.61
N ASP A 134 -22.55 -7.97 2.79
CA ASP A 134 -23.16 -7.32 3.94
C ASP A 134 -23.07 -5.81 3.84
N PHE A 135 -22.11 -5.29 3.08
CA PHE A 135 -21.92 -3.85 2.91
C PHE A 135 -22.85 -3.29 1.82
N PRO A 136 -23.71 -2.30 2.13
CA PRO A 136 -24.67 -1.70 1.18
C PRO A 136 -24.01 -0.68 0.24
N PHE A 137 -22.68 -0.56 0.25
CA PHE A 137 -21.91 0.42 -0.49
C PHE A 137 -20.78 -0.24 -1.27
N ALA A 138 -20.34 0.39 -2.36
CA ALA A 138 -19.21 -0.09 -3.14
C ALA A 138 -17.87 0.24 -2.46
N SER A 139 -17.74 1.46 -1.94
CA SER A 139 -16.52 1.97 -1.30
C SER A 139 -16.81 3.10 -0.32
N ILE A 140 -15.88 3.29 0.62
CA ILE A 140 -15.85 4.37 1.60
C ILE A 140 -14.43 4.92 1.72
N ASP A 141 -14.26 6.03 2.43
CA ASP A 141 -12.96 6.57 2.79
C ASP A 141 -12.78 6.78 4.29
N SER A 142 -13.84 6.61 5.07
CA SER A 142 -13.77 6.73 6.52
C SER A 142 -14.72 5.79 7.26
N VAL A 143 -14.32 5.37 8.46
CA VAL A 143 -15.18 4.71 9.46
C VAL A 143 -15.13 5.54 10.74
N PHE A 144 -16.27 5.83 11.34
CA PHE A 144 -16.39 6.66 12.52
C PHE A 144 -17.10 5.90 13.64
N VAL A 145 -16.46 5.82 14.81
CA VAL A 145 -16.97 5.17 16.02
C VAL A 145 -17.33 6.22 17.06
N PRO A 146 -18.63 6.44 17.35
CA PRO A 146 -19.06 7.35 18.41
C PRO A 146 -18.64 6.89 19.82
N LEU A 147 -18.17 7.80 20.67
CA LEU A 147 -17.76 7.46 22.06
C LEU A 147 -18.94 7.18 23.00
N ASP A 148 -20.15 7.55 22.61
CA ASP A 148 -21.39 7.32 23.35
C ASP A 148 -22.02 5.95 23.09
N GLY A 149 -21.39 5.11 22.26
CA GLY A 149 -21.90 3.79 21.87
C GLY A 149 -23.02 3.84 20.84
N GLY A 150 -23.22 4.99 20.18
CA GLY A 150 -24.08 5.11 19.01
C GLY A 150 -23.61 4.24 17.82
N PRO A 151 -24.38 4.21 16.72
CA PRO A 151 -24.06 3.38 15.57
C PRO A 151 -22.77 3.81 14.90
N VAL A 152 -21.96 2.82 14.48
CA VAL A 152 -20.75 3.03 13.71
C VAL A 152 -21.14 3.56 12.33
N LYS A 153 -20.43 4.59 11.85
CA LYS A 153 -20.72 5.25 10.58
C LYS A 153 -19.64 4.93 9.56
N PHE A 154 -20.05 4.47 8.39
CA PHE A 154 -19.20 4.22 7.23
C PHE A 154 -19.46 5.34 6.24
N ILE A 155 -18.43 6.09 5.86
CA ILE A 155 -18.58 7.40 5.21
C ILE A 155 -17.85 7.40 3.87
N ASN A 156 -18.55 7.83 2.83
CA ASN A 156 -17.97 8.18 1.55
C ASN A 156 -17.99 9.71 1.41
N SER A 157 -16.90 10.37 1.80
CA SER A 157 -16.80 11.83 1.83
C SER A 157 -16.87 12.46 0.43
N ALA A 158 -16.47 11.73 -0.62
CA ALA A 158 -16.56 12.20 -2.00
C ALA A 158 -18.02 12.36 -2.49
N THR A 159 -18.93 11.52 -1.98
CA THR A 159 -20.36 11.56 -2.33
C THR A 159 -21.22 12.21 -1.26
N GLY A 160 -20.67 12.43 -0.05
CA GLY A 160 -21.42 12.93 1.10
C GLY A 160 -22.40 11.92 1.69
N VAL A 161 -22.30 10.64 1.33
CA VAL A 161 -23.19 9.59 1.83
C VAL A 161 -22.55 8.89 3.03
N LEU A 162 -23.36 8.56 4.03
CA LEU A 162 -22.96 7.66 5.11
C LEU A 162 -23.94 6.50 5.28
N TRP A 163 -23.45 5.41 5.84
CA TRP A 163 -24.21 4.25 6.27
C TRP A 163 -23.92 3.98 7.73
N GLN A 164 -24.96 3.70 8.50
CA GLN A 164 -24.88 3.47 9.94
C GLN A 164 -25.19 2.02 10.24
N LEU A 165 -24.39 1.43 11.12
CA LEU A 165 -24.55 0.05 11.59
C LEU A 165 -24.50 0.04 13.12
N GLN A 166 -25.48 -0.63 13.73
CA GLN A 166 -25.37 -0.94 15.16
C GLN A 166 -24.46 -2.16 15.32
N ALA A 167 -23.23 -1.91 15.76
CA ALA A 167 -22.22 -2.95 15.95
C ALA A 167 -21.83 -3.08 17.42
N ASP A 168 -21.46 -4.30 17.82
CA ASP A 168 -20.89 -4.58 19.12
C ASP A 168 -19.36 -4.41 19.03
N LEU A 169 -18.82 -3.54 19.90
CA LEU A 169 -17.40 -3.18 19.96
C LEU A 169 -16.99 -2.92 21.42
N PRO A 170 -15.74 -3.25 21.81
CA PRO A 170 -15.17 -2.86 23.11
C PRO A 170 -15.01 -1.32 23.24
N LEU A 171 -16.11 -0.62 23.53
CA LEU A 171 -16.17 0.84 23.58
C LEU A 171 -15.15 1.46 24.54
N SER A 172 -14.78 0.74 25.60
CA SER A 172 -13.78 1.17 26.58
C SER A 172 -12.42 1.48 25.96
N VAL A 173 -12.01 0.77 24.90
CA VAL A 173 -10.71 1.03 24.24
C VAL A 173 -10.72 2.40 23.54
N PHE A 174 -11.81 2.72 22.84
CA PHE A 174 -11.98 4.02 22.19
C PHE A 174 -12.08 5.15 23.21
N GLN A 175 -12.79 4.93 24.31
CA GLN A 175 -12.92 5.90 25.41
C GLN A 175 -11.58 6.14 26.12
N GLN A 176 -10.78 5.09 26.34
CA GLN A 176 -9.44 5.22 26.90
C GLN A 176 -8.52 6.00 25.98
N ALA A 177 -8.51 5.68 24.67
CA ALA A 177 -7.75 6.44 23.69
C ALA A 177 -8.16 7.92 23.67
N ALA A 178 -9.46 8.23 23.80
CA ALA A 178 -9.95 9.60 23.88
C ALA A 178 -9.54 10.34 25.17
N ALA A 179 -9.43 9.62 26.30
CA ALA A 179 -8.98 10.18 27.57
C ALA A 179 -7.46 10.44 27.59
N GLU A 180 -6.69 9.55 26.97
CA GLU A 180 -5.22 9.60 26.90
C GLU A 180 -4.73 9.51 25.44
N PRO A 181 -4.99 10.54 24.61
CA PRO A 181 -4.72 10.50 23.18
C PRO A 181 -3.22 10.53 22.85
N ARG A 182 -2.37 10.89 23.82
CA ARG A 182 -0.92 11.04 23.65
C ARG A 182 -0.22 9.86 24.31
N ASN A 183 0.01 8.81 23.53
CA ASN A 183 0.94 7.76 23.90
C ASN A 183 2.20 7.93 23.05
N PRO A 184 3.26 8.57 23.57
CA PRO A 184 4.42 8.94 22.77
C PRO A 184 5.09 7.69 22.22
N ALA A 185 5.27 7.63 20.90
CA ALA A 185 6.08 6.59 20.31
C ALA A 185 7.53 6.71 20.80
N ALA A 186 8.25 5.58 20.89
CA ALA A 186 9.66 5.54 21.30
C ALA A 186 10.62 6.06 20.19
N TYR A 187 10.25 7.15 19.53
CA TYR A 187 11.00 7.75 18.43
C TYR A 187 11.46 9.17 18.77
N PRO A 188 12.53 9.65 18.11
CA PRO A 188 12.91 11.06 18.18
C PRO A 188 11.74 11.96 17.79
N MET A 189 11.44 12.96 18.60
CA MET A 189 10.38 13.92 18.32
C MET A 189 10.94 15.11 17.55
N ALA A 190 10.25 15.55 16.51
CA ALA A 190 10.52 16.81 15.82
C ALA A 190 9.33 17.75 15.96
N VAL A 191 9.60 19.05 16.10
CA VAL A 191 8.55 20.07 16.11
C VAL A 191 8.14 20.36 14.68
N MET A 192 6.90 20.02 14.34
CA MET A 192 6.26 20.47 13.11
C MET A 192 5.62 21.83 13.37
N GLY A 193 6.22 22.89 12.80
CA GLY A 193 5.68 24.24 12.85
C GLY A 193 4.45 24.41 11.94
N GLN A 194 3.76 25.55 12.07
CA GLN A 194 2.69 25.90 11.14
C GLN A 194 3.24 25.99 9.71
N GLY A 195 2.57 25.31 8.77
CA GLY A 195 2.90 25.36 7.36
C GLY A 195 2.56 26.71 6.72
N GLU A 196 2.98 26.90 5.48
CA GLU A 196 2.46 28.01 4.67
C GLU A 196 0.96 27.82 4.41
N THR A 197 0.19 28.91 4.38
CA THR A 197 -1.27 28.85 4.19
C THR A 197 -1.59 28.45 2.75
N TYR A 198 -1.92 27.17 2.53
CA TYR A 198 -2.41 26.67 1.24
C TYR A 198 -3.94 26.76 1.17
N SER A 199 -4.51 26.94 -0.02
CA SER A 199 -5.94 26.68 -0.21
C SER A 199 -6.18 25.18 -0.06
N VAL A 200 -6.75 24.78 1.07
CA VAL A 200 -7.00 23.38 1.36
C VAL A 200 -8.35 22.92 0.81
N ALA A 201 -8.37 21.73 0.21
CA ALA A 201 -9.62 21.07 -0.17
C ALA A 201 -10.41 20.64 1.08
N ALA A 202 -11.72 20.41 0.92
CA ALA A 202 -12.55 19.88 2.01
C ALA A 202 -11.99 18.56 2.55
N GLY A 203 -11.92 18.43 3.88
CA GLY A 203 -11.40 17.23 4.55
C GLY A 203 -9.87 17.19 4.75
N ILE A 204 -9.15 18.27 4.43
CA ILE A 204 -7.76 18.47 4.85
C ILE A 204 -7.76 19.20 6.20
N PHE A 205 -7.12 18.61 7.20
CA PHE A 205 -6.96 19.20 8.54
C PHE A 205 -5.60 19.88 8.64
N ASP A 206 -5.57 21.09 9.17
CA ASP A 206 -4.35 21.85 9.45
C ASP A 206 -4.05 21.86 10.95
N LEU A 207 -2.77 22.09 11.30
CA LEU A 207 -2.32 22.18 12.67
C LEU A 207 -2.79 23.50 13.30
N VAL A 208 -3.59 23.40 14.36
CA VAL A 208 -4.01 24.57 15.15
C VAL A 208 -2.81 25.23 15.84
N GLU A 209 -1.84 24.42 16.29
CA GLU A 209 -0.59 24.84 16.91
C GLU A 209 0.55 23.90 16.53
N ALA A 210 1.80 24.35 16.74
CA ALA A 210 2.97 23.51 16.49
C ALA A 210 2.89 22.21 17.30
N GLN A 211 3.13 21.08 16.65
CA GLN A 211 2.97 19.77 17.26
C GLN A 211 4.28 19.00 17.22
N GLU A 212 4.63 18.36 18.33
CA GLU A 212 5.70 17.37 18.35
C GLU A 212 5.19 16.10 17.68
N ILE A 213 5.91 15.66 16.65
CA ILE A 213 5.62 14.42 15.92
C ILE A 213 6.80 13.46 16.01
N ALA A 214 6.52 12.17 16.16
CA ALA A 214 7.52 11.13 16.03
C ALA A 214 8.12 11.10 14.62
N VAL A 215 9.44 11.25 14.53
CA VAL A 215 10.20 11.10 13.28
C VAL A 215 11.06 9.84 13.39
N PRO A 216 10.64 8.72 12.77
CA PRO A 216 11.48 7.53 12.76
C PRO A 216 12.80 7.84 12.05
N ALA A 217 13.89 7.28 12.57
CA ALA A 217 15.18 7.39 11.91
C ALA A 217 15.15 6.61 10.59
N CYS A 218 14.99 7.31 9.47
CA CYS A 218 15.13 6.73 8.15
C CYS A 218 16.61 6.46 7.86
N GLN A 219 16.94 5.23 7.52
CA GLN A 219 18.25 4.89 6.98
C GLN A 219 18.10 4.61 5.49
N LEU A 220 18.98 5.20 4.69
CA LEU A 220 19.09 4.82 3.29
C LEU A 220 19.63 3.39 3.23
N GLU A 221 18.85 2.52 2.59
CA GLU A 221 19.28 1.16 2.32
C GLU A 221 20.05 1.14 0.99
N GLU A 222 21.19 0.46 0.97
CA GLU A 222 21.95 0.26 -0.27
C GLU A 222 21.25 -0.81 -1.12
N VAL A 223 20.65 -0.37 -2.22
CA VAL A 223 19.97 -1.24 -3.15
C VAL A 223 21.00 -1.83 -4.12
N ARG A 224 21.16 -3.16 -4.14
CA ARG A 224 22.01 -3.84 -5.14
C ARG A 224 21.25 -3.96 -6.47
N ILE A 225 21.41 -2.95 -7.32
CA ILE A 225 20.72 -2.82 -8.60
C ILE A 225 20.76 -4.09 -9.46
N GLU A 226 21.86 -4.84 -9.44
CA GLU A 226 22.03 -6.12 -10.14
C GLU A 226 20.97 -7.16 -9.76
N ASP A 227 20.67 -7.30 -8.47
CA ASP A 227 19.69 -8.26 -7.97
C ASP A 227 18.27 -7.83 -8.36
N ILE A 228 17.98 -6.52 -8.43
CA ILE A 228 16.72 -6.00 -8.99
C ILE A 228 16.60 -6.37 -10.46
N ILE A 229 17.63 -6.08 -11.27
CA ILE A 229 17.63 -6.39 -12.70
C ILE A 229 17.39 -7.89 -12.92
N HIS A 230 18.05 -8.74 -12.15
CA HIS A 230 17.89 -10.19 -12.22
C HIS A 230 16.51 -10.69 -11.78
N SER A 231 15.76 -9.91 -10.99
CA SER A 231 14.37 -10.22 -10.68
C SER A 231 13.44 -10.01 -11.88
N PHE A 232 13.78 -9.11 -12.80
CA PHE A 232 13.00 -8.85 -14.02
C PHE A 232 13.44 -9.69 -15.21
N PHE A 233 14.75 -9.91 -15.36
CA PHE A 233 15.32 -10.53 -16.55
C PHE A 233 16.44 -11.52 -16.20
N LEU A 234 16.46 -12.67 -16.89
CA LEU A 234 17.57 -13.62 -16.77
C LEU A 234 18.85 -13.10 -17.45
N ASN A 235 18.71 -12.55 -18.67
CA ASN A 235 19.83 -12.02 -19.47
C ASN A 235 19.37 -10.77 -20.27
N PRO A 236 19.30 -9.59 -19.63
CA PRO A 236 18.86 -8.39 -20.31
C PRO A 236 19.94 -7.81 -21.24
N SER A 237 19.50 -7.15 -22.31
CA SER A 237 20.30 -6.19 -23.06
C SER A 237 20.25 -4.82 -22.37
N ILE A 238 21.32 -4.04 -22.49
CA ILE A 238 21.44 -2.71 -21.87
C ILE A 238 21.47 -1.64 -22.97
N ILE A 239 20.66 -0.61 -22.80
CA ILE A 239 20.63 0.59 -23.64
C ILE A 239 20.92 1.78 -22.72
N LEU A 240 21.98 2.53 -23.04
CA LEU A 240 22.31 3.76 -22.33
C LEU A 240 21.69 4.95 -23.07
N GLU A 241 20.79 5.66 -22.39
CA GLU A 241 20.17 6.88 -22.91
C GLU A 241 21.07 8.10 -22.68
N ALA A 242 20.83 9.17 -23.45
CA ALA A 242 21.67 10.37 -23.41
C ALA A 242 21.59 11.16 -22.10
N ASP A 243 20.52 10.96 -21.33
CA ASP A 243 20.30 11.56 -20.01
C ASP A 243 20.92 10.76 -18.86
N GLY A 244 21.61 9.66 -19.17
CA GLY A 244 22.21 8.75 -18.20
C GLY A 244 21.26 7.67 -17.68
N THR A 245 20.04 7.56 -18.23
CA THR A 245 19.12 6.46 -17.91
C THR A 245 19.63 5.14 -18.50
N GLU A 246 19.67 4.10 -17.67
CA GLU A 246 20.03 2.74 -18.09
C GLU A 246 18.76 1.91 -18.31
N THR A 247 18.53 1.47 -19.55
CA THR A 247 17.36 0.68 -19.92
C THR A 247 17.76 -0.78 -20.14
N TYR A 248 17.25 -1.67 -19.30
CA TYR A 248 17.41 -3.12 -19.37
C TYR A 248 16.19 -3.75 -20.05
N THR A 249 16.39 -4.61 -21.04
CA THR A 249 15.28 -5.20 -21.80
C THR A 249 15.58 -6.60 -22.32
N ASP A 250 14.56 -7.45 -22.41
CA ASP A 250 14.58 -8.75 -23.08
C ASP A 250 13.86 -8.73 -24.45
N GLY A 251 13.49 -7.54 -24.93
CA GLY A 251 12.70 -7.34 -26.14
C GLY A 251 11.18 -7.43 -25.95
N PHE A 252 10.70 -7.86 -24.77
CA PHE A 252 9.28 -7.89 -24.41
C PHE A 252 8.94 -6.89 -23.31
N GLY A 253 9.80 -6.69 -22.32
CA GLY A 253 9.67 -5.67 -21.29
C GLY A 253 10.90 -4.77 -21.23
N ALA A 254 10.77 -3.63 -20.54
CA ALA A 254 11.86 -2.70 -20.31
C ALA A 254 11.84 -2.20 -18.86
N LEU A 255 12.97 -2.32 -18.16
CA LEU A 255 13.23 -1.70 -16.87
C LEU A 255 14.19 -0.53 -17.09
N ARG A 256 13.76 0.68 -16.75
CA ARG A 256 14.54 1.91 -16.87
C ARG A 256 14.98 2.34 -15.49
N ILE A 257 16.27 2.59 -15.32
CA ILE A 257 16.90 3.05 -14.09
C ILE A 257 17.40 4.46 -14.34
N PHE A 258 16.77 5.43 -13.69
CA PHE A 258 17.15 6.83 -13.82
C PHE A 258 18.35 7.16 -12.92
N PRO A 259 19.17 8.17 -13.26
CA PRO A 259 20.28 8.62 -12.40
C PRO A 259 19.85 9.05 -10.98
N SER A 260 18.57 9.40 -10.82
CA SER A 260 17.95 9.72 -9.52
C SER A 260 17.70 8.51 -8.63
N GLY A 261 17.86 7.29 -9.16
CA GLY A 261 17.50 6.04 -8.49
C GLY A 261 16.04 5.62 -8.68
N ALA A 262 15.23 6.41 -9.41
CA ALA A 262 13.88 6.00 -9.77
C ALA A 262 13.92 4.81 -10.74
N LEU A 263 12.92 3.93 -10.64
CA LEU A 263 12.76 2.75 -11.48
C LEU A 263 11.42 2.82 -12.21
N GLU A 264 11.41 2.55 -13.50
CA GLU A 264 10.21 2.42 -14.33
C GLU A 264 10.23 1.08 -15.05
N TYR A 265 9.19 0.26 -14.86
CA TYR A 265 9.04 -0.99 -15.59
C TYR A 265 7.85 -0.92 -16.54
N THR A 266 8.09 -1.24 -17.81
CA THR A 266 7.07 -1.39 -18.84
C THR A 266 7.02 -2.84 -19.30
N SER A 267 5.85 -3.46 -19.22
CA SER A 267 5.63 -4.80 -19.78
C SER A 267 5.02 -4.71 -21.18
N GLY A 268 5.55 -5.47 -22.13
CA GLY A 268 4.92 -5.70 -23.43
C GLY A 268 3.76 -6.67 -23.28
N ARG A 269 2.56 -6.15 -23.02
CA ARG A 269 1.35 -6.98 -23.04
C ARG A 269 0.95 -7.29 -24.48
N GLN A 270 1.05 -8.56 -24.87
CA GLN A 270 0.24 -9.09 -25.97
C GLN A 270 -1.21 -9.20 -25.51
N GLY A 271 -2.14 -8.73 -26.34
CA GLY A 271 -3.54 -8.49 -26.00
C GLY A 271 -4.22 -9.66 -25.30
N GLN A 272 -4.44 -9.51 -24.01
CA GLN A 272 -5.63 -10.05 -23.36
C GLN A 272 -6.60 -8.88 -23.26
N GLY A 273 -7.85 -9.08 -23.70
CA GLY A 273 -8.90 -8.08 -23.58
C GLY A 273 -9.01 -7.56 -22.14
N ALA A 274 -9.64 -6.40 -21.94
CA ALA A 274 -9.74 -5.78 -20.62
C ALA A 274 -10.29 -6.78 -19.59
N VAL A 275 -9.40 -7.32 -18.75
CA VAL A 275 -9.80 -8.09 -17.58
C VAL A 275 -10.13 -7.06 -16.51
N PHE A 276 -11.41 -6.94 -16.17
CA PHE A 276 -11.87 -6.06 -15.12
C PHE A 276 -11.58 -6.73 -13.78
N TRP A 277 -10.46 -6.36 -13.16
CA TRP A 277 -10.13 -6.78 -11.81
C TRP A 277 -10.79 -5.85 -10.80
N ASP A 278 -11.35 -6.43 -9.74
CA ASP A 278 -11.79 -5.68 -8.58
C ASP A 278 -10.57 -5.18 -7.77
N GLN A 279 -10.82 -4.30 -6.79
CA GLN A 279 -9.75 -3.71 -6.00
C GLN A 279 -8.94 -4.76 -5.20
N PRO A 280 -9.54 -5.76 -4.52
CA PRO A 280 -8.78 -6.84 -3.88
C PRO A 280 -7.86 -7.60 -4.84
N GLN A 281 -8.35 -7.95 -6.05
CA GLN A 281 -7.55 -8.63 -7.06
C GLN A 281 -6.39 -7.76 -7.56
N LEU A 282 -6.64 -6.47 -7.81
CA LEU A 282 -5.60 -5.52 -8.20
C LEU A 282 -4.52 -5.41 -7.12
N MET A 283 -4.93 -5.30 -5.86
CA MET A 283 -3.99 -5.19 -4.75
C MET A 283 -3.21 -6.48 -4.51
N GLN A 284 -3.87 -7.65 -4.58
CA GLN A 284 -3.18 -8.92 -4.45
C GLN A 284 -2.16 -9.11 -5.57
N ALA A 285 -2.53 -8.82 -6.82
CA ALA A 285 -1.62 -8.89 -7.95
C ALA A 285 -0.44 -7.90 -7.80
N THR A 286 -0.69 -6.72 -7.22
CA THR A 286 0.36 -5.73 -6.94
C THR A 286 1.31 -6.23 -5.86
N ILE A 287 0.80 -6.79 -4.76
CA ILE A 287 1.62 -7.42 -3.72
C ILE A 287 2.46 -8.55 -4.31
N ASP A 288 1.85 -9.43 -5.10
CA ASP A 288 2.52 -10.57 -5.72
C ASP A 288 3.63 -10.13 -6.66
N PHE A 289 3.36 -9.10 -7.48
CA PHE A 289 4.33 -8.48 -8.36
C PHE A 289 5.51 -7.89 -7.58
N LEU A 290 5.24 -7.07 -6.56
CA LEU A 290 6.29 -6.47 -5.73
C LEU A 290 7.14 -7.56 -5.08
N VAL A 291 6.52 -8.56 -4.45
CA VAL A 291 7.23 -9.68 -3.81
C VAL A 291 8.12 -10.44 -4.80
N ALA A 292 7.66 -10.68 -6.02
CA ALA A 292 8.45 -11.35 -7.05
C ALA A 292 9.67 -10.53 -7.50
N HIS A 293 9.58 -9.20 -7.44
CA HIS A 293 10.60 -8.27 -7.92
C HIS A 293 11.40 -7.58 -6.81
N GLY A 294 11.43 -8.19 -5.63
CA GLY A 294 12.14 -7.65 -4.48
C GLY A 294 11.24 -6.88 -3.51
N GLY A 295 10.10 -7.45 -3.14
CA GLY A 295 9.27 -7.09 -1.98
C GLY A 295 9.20 -5.62 -1.53
N TRP A 296 9.13 -5.45 -0.21
CA TRP A 296 8.99 -4.18 0.49
C TRP A 296 10.25 -3.91 1.32
N PRO A 297 10.68 -2.65 1.52
CA PRO A 297 11.73 -2.35 2.49
C PRO A 297 11.37 -2.96 3.84
N GLY A 298 12.25 -3.77 4.42
CA GLY A 298 11.91 -4.66 5.55
C GLY A 298 11.40 -3.95 6.81
N ASN A 299 11.60 -2.64 6.90
CA ASN A 299 11.20 -1.80 8.03
C ASN A 299 10.05 -0.81 7.71
N MET A 300 9.35 -0.96 6.58
CA MET A 300 8.26 -0.03 6.20
C MET A 300 6.88 -0.40 6.77
N LEU A 301 6.64 -1.66 7.14
CA LEU A 301 5.33 -2.09 7.63
C LEU A 301 5.20 -1.80 9.14
N PRO A 302 4.12 -1.12 9.59
CA PRO A 302 3.90 -0.78 11.00
C PRO A 302 3.98 -1.99 11.94
N VAL A 303 3.55 -3.16 11.47
CA VAL A 303 3.46 -4.42 12.23
C VAL A 303 4.85 -4.96 12.66
N TYR A 304 5.92 -4.58 11.95
CA TYR A 304 7.28 -5.05 12.26
C TYR A 304 8.10 -4.06 13.08
N LEU A 305 7.58 -2.84 13.31
CA LEU A 305 8.23 -1.83 14.13
C LEU A 305 8.03 -2.10 15.64
N SER A 306 7.09 -2.95 16.03
CA SER A 306 6.83 -3.35 17.42
C SER A 306 7.91 -4.25 18.05
N ASN A 307 8.87 -4.74 17.26
CA ASN A 307 9.87 -5.71 17.70
C ASN A 307 11.28 -5.12 17.87
N ARG A 308 11.43 -3.80 17.95
CA ARG A 308 12.71 -3.18 18.32
C ARG A 308 12.73 -2.82 19.81
N PRO A 309 13.75 -3.26 20.57
CA PRO A 309 13.93 -2.91 21.98
C PRO A 309 14.22 -1.42 22.17
#